data_AF-A0A8J6XXP6-F1
#
_entry.id   AF-A0A8J6XXP6-F1
#
_cell.length_a   1.000
_cell.length_b   1.000
_cell.length_c   1.000
_cell.angle_alpha   90.00
_cell.angle_beta   90.00
_cell.angle_gamma   90.00
#
_symmetry.space_group_name_H-M   'P 1'
#
loop_
_entity.id
_entity.type
_entity.pdbx_description
1 polymer ?
#
loop_
_entity_poly.entity_id
_entity_poly.type
_entity_poly.pdbx_seq_one_letter_code
_entity_poly.pdbx_strand_id
1 'polypeptide(L)'
;MSHRLPPGKVPWDVVADLVSGELPAEVMLGPAAGEDAALIEIGGELWAVASDPVSFTATEAGRLAVIVNANDVAVRGARPRFFLAVGLISPHEATEDRVTDLLTQVRDTCHEVGCHLVGGHTEVTPGLPHSIVVGTMLGRVEGRPLTTGGLHEGDLVGMTRQAGLEGTSILLADHGERLRSVHGAEAYAGSEEILSGDWLLVAPEALRVAACRGITALHDVTEGGVGEALHEMAVASGLTIDAQREAIPVLTETTAMCADLGIDPLGLIGSGSLLVGCDETGRGEVEATFAQEGVPFTWIGRATAADGAPRSSLPRFPRDELLKTGVMDGIRAVVFDMDGTLVDSSYDWPAIRRRLGVTGVSIIDDLNALAEPDRSRKWAELEAIEKSATENARIHDGAHELLELFAVHDLATALVTNNSSANTRRLLARFGLRFDVILTRDSGLWKPSGAPIKEAVTQLGVRPVECLGVGDSRYDVLAAREAGLSAVCVVHDGSGRHSDEADLAFDDLPAFVRYLLVVLYVPGR
;
A
#
# COMPACT_ATOMS: atom_id res chain seq x y z
N MET A 1 -8.86 15.28 18.51
CA MET A 1 -8.87 13.85 18.14
C MET A 1 -7.43 13.41 18.14
N SER A 2 -7.04 12.34 18.83
CA SER A 2 -5.69 11.81 18.68
C SER A 2 -5.57 11.25 17.27
N HIS A 3 -4.68 11.82 16.44
CA HIS A 3 -4.35 11.25 15.14
C HIS A 3 -3.69 9.89 15.39
N ARG A 4 -4.49 8.81 15.35
CA ARG A 4 -3.94 7.45 15.38
C ARG A 4 -3.25 7.21 14.06
N LEU A 5 -2.03 6.70 14.13
CA LEU A 5 -1.32 6.23 12.95
C LEU A 5 -1.95 4.91 12.49
N PRO A 6 -2.14 4.72 11.18
CA PRO A 6 -2.54 3.44 10.63
C PRO A 6 -1.42 2.39 10.79
N PRO A 7 -1.72 1.09 10.61
CA PRO A 7 -0.69 0.04 10.51
C PRO A 7 0.32 0.30 9.37
N GLY A 8 1.53 -0.23 9.51
CA GLY A 8 2.66 -0.05 8.58
C GLY A 8 3.80 0.81 9.16
N LYS A 9 4.79 1.15 8.33
CA LYS A 9 5.87 2.08 8.64
C LYS A 9 5.29 3.42 9.11
N VAL A 10 5.82 3.95 10.20
CA VAL A 10 5.48 5.31 10.62
C VAL A 10 6.04 6.27 9.58
N PRO A 11 5.24 7.20 9.03
CA PRO A 11 5.72 8.15 8.04
C PRO A 11 6.99 8.87 8.54
N TRP A 12 8.04 8.84 7.73
CA TRP A 12 9.36 9.29 8.15
C TRP A 12 9.39 10.78 8.52
N ASP A 13 8.51 11.59 7.93
CA ASP A 13 8.32 13.02 8.23
C ASP A 13 7.87 13.27 9.68
N VAL A 14 7.26 12.26 10.32
CA VAL A 14 6.91 12.31 11.75
C VAL A 14 8.11 11.99 12.64
N VAL A 15 9.05 11.17 12.15
CA VAL A 15 10.14 10.59 12.96
C VAL A 15 11.45 11.36 12.80
N ALA A 16 11.79 11.84 11.60
CA ALA A 16 13.11 12.34 11.24
C ALA A 16 13.61 13.48 12.15
N ASP A 17 12.73 14.45 12.47
CA ASP A 17 13.07 15.57 13.36
C ASP A 17 13.29 15.13 14.82
N LEU A 18 12.73 13.98 15.23
CA LEU A 18 12.82 13.47 16.61
C LEU A 18 14.06 12.61 16.85
N VAL A 19 14.59 12.00 15.79
CA VAL A 19 15.76 11.11 15.87
C VAL A 19 17.07 11.78 15.47
N SER A 20 16.99 12.97 14.87
CA SER A 20 18.16 13.77 14.52
C SER A 20 18.75 14.50 15.75
N GLY A 21 20.08 14.52 15.86
CA GLY A 21 20.76 15.13 17.00
C GLY A 21 22.29 15.14 16.84
N GLU A 22 22.99 15.73 17.81
CA GLU A 22 24.45 15.65 17.88
C GLU A 22 24.86 14.19 18.17
N LEU A 23 25.67 13.63 17.27
CA LEU A 23 26.19 12.27 17.38
C LEU A 23 27.67 12.29 17.77
N PRO A 24 28.16 11.22 18.43
CA PRO A 24 29.59 11.03 18.67
C PRO A 24 30.39 11.05 17.36
N ALA A 25 31.67 11.45 17.44
CA ALA A 25 32.52 11.63 16.26
C ALA A 25 32.79 10.32 15.49
N GLU A 26 32.70 9.19 16.18
CA GLU A 26 32.79 7.85 15.60
C GLU A 26 31.60 7.47 14.70
N VAL A 27 30.46 8.16 14.80
CA VAL A 27 29.29 7.90 13.96
C VAL A 27 29.40 8.71 12.66
N MET A 28 29.80 8.03 11.59
CA MET A 28 29.94 8.62 10.25
C MET A 28 28.60 8.82 9.54
N LEU A 29 27.65 7.91 9.77
CA LEU A 29 26.28 7.98 9.28
C LEU A 29 25.34 7.60 10.43
N GLY A 30 24.46 8.53 10.78
CA GLY A 30 23.48 8.37 11.86
C GLY A 30 22.06 8.11 11.35
N PRO A 31 21.05 8.17 12.25
CA PRO A 31 19.66 8.04 11.85
C PRO A 31 19.26 9.18 10.92
N ALA A 32 18.77 8.83 9.74
CA ALA A 32 18.20 9.75 8.76
C ALA A 32 17.11 9.02 7.96
N ALA A 33 16.25 9.78 7.28
CA ALA A 33 15.20 9.21 6.45
C ALA A 33 15.80 8.39 5.29
N GLY A 34 15.36 7.14 5.15
CA GLY A 34 15.79 6.23 4.07
C GLY A 34 17.20 5.64 4.23
N GLU A 35 17.84 5.78 5.40
CA GLU A 35 19.12 5.12 5.67
C GLU A 35 18.88 3.77 6.37
N ASP A 36 19.33 2.68 5.75
CA ASP A 36 19.08 1.29 6.19
C ASP A 36 19.99 0.87 7.35
N ALA A 37 21.15 1.51 7.50
CA ALA A 37 22.10 1.19 8.57
C ALA A 37 22.98 2.38 8.95
N ALA A 38 23.30 2.48 10.23
CA ALA A 38 24.29 3.44 10.73
C ALA A 38 25.71 3.00 10.37
N LEU A 39 26.61 3.96 10.13
CA LEU A 39 28.04 3.70 9.93
C LEU A 39 28.84 4.22 11.11
N ILE A 40 29.54 3.33 11.81
CA ILE A 40 30.23 3.61 13.07
C ILE A 40 31.68 3.11 13.01
N GLU A 41 32.64 3.97 13.35
CA GLU A 41 34.05 3.59 13.50
C GLU A 41 34.27 2.90 14.86
N ILE A 42 34.69 1.64 14.83
CA ILE A 42 34.96 0.84 16.03
C ILE A 42 36.35 0.23 15.90
N GLY A 43 37.28 0.66 16.77
CA GLY A 43 38.64 0.14 16.78
C GLY A 43 39.44 0.42 15.51
N GLY A 44 39.12 1.51 14.78
CA GLY A 44 39.76 1.88 13.52
C GLY A 44 39.23 1.14 12.29
N GLU A 45 38.18 0.35 12.43
CA GLU A 45 37.43 -0.25 11.31
C GLU A 45 36.03 0.40 11.24
N LEU A 46 35.48 0.53 10.03
CA LEU A 46 34.14 1.04 9.83
C LEU A 46 33.13 -0.11 9.81
N TRP A 47 32.05 0.04 10.58
CA TRP A 47 30.99 -0.95 10.74
C TRP A 47 29.64 -0.40 10.34
N ALA A 48 28.84 -1.18 9.60
CA ALA A 48 27.43 -0.93 9.42
C ALA A 48 26.63 -1.62 10.52
N VAL A 49 25.65 -0.94 11.09
CA VAL A 49 24.78 -1.45 12.15
C VAL A 49 23.32 -1.21 11.80
N ALA A 50 22.55 -2.28 11.65
CA ALA A 50 21.12 -2.28 11.33
C ALA A 50 20.31 -2.99 12.41
N SER A 51 19.03 -2.64 12.56
CA SER A 51 18.14 -3.31 13.51
C SER A 51 16.68 -3.24 13.07
N ASP A 52 16.15 -4.39 12.68
CA ASP A 52 14.79 -4.46 12.12
C ASP A 52 13.94 -5.58 12.74
N PRO A 53 12.64 -5.28 13.01
CA PRO A 53 11.69 -6.27 13.47
C PRO A 53 11.03 -7.03 12.32
N VAL A 54 10.79 -8.33 12.52
CA VAL A 54 9.84 -9.09 11.71
C VAL A 54 8.54 -9.26 12.49
N SER A 55 7.53 -8.51 12.07
CA SER A 55 6.24 -8.43 12.75
C SER A 55 5.02 -8.82 11.91
N PHE A 56 5.18 -9.18 10.64
CA PHE A 56 4.03 -9.50 9.77
C PHE A 56 3.77 -11.01 9.62
N THR A 57 4.77 -11.86 9.82
CA THR A 57 4.65 -13.31 9.67
C THR A 57 5.18 -14.05 10.88
N ALA A 58 4.48 -15.12 11.28
CA ALA A 58 4.94 -16.02 12.32
C ALA A 58 5.87 -17.10 11.75
N THR A 59 5.50 -17.78 10.67
CA THR A 59 6.10 -19.07 10.26
C THR A 59 7.63 -19.02 10.12
N GLU A 60 8.17 -18.02 9.44
CA GLU A 60 9.61 -17.88 9.16
C GLU A 60 10.26 -16.64 9.80
N ALA A 61 9.69 -16.14 10.90
CA ALA A 61 10.15 -14.90 11.53
C ALA A 61 11.65 -14.92 11.88
N GLY A 62 12.18 -16.07 12.27
CA GLY A 62 13.60 -16.22 12.61
C GLY A 62 14.52 -16.09 11.40
N ARG A 63 14.16 -16.72 10.27
CA ARG A 63 14.90 -16.64 9.00
C ARG A 63 14.88 -15.22 8.46
N LEU A 64 13.69 -14.62 8.36
CA LEU A 64 13.52 -13.27 7.82
C LEU A 64 14.26 -12.21 8.64
N ALA A 65 14.29 -12.34 9.98
CA ALA A 65 14.99 -11.38 10.83
C ALA A 65 16.49 -11.33 10.53
N VAL A 66 17.10 -12.47 10.18
CA VAL A 66 18.50 -12.51 9.76
C VAL A 66 18.67 -11.91 8.37
N ILE A 67 17.80 -12.26 7.42
CA ILE A 67 17.91 -11.82 6.02
C ILE A 67 17.75 -10.32 5.87
N VAL A 68 16.70 -9.72 6.45
CA VAL A 68 16.44 -8.27 6.37
C VAL A 68 17.64 -7.49 6.88
N ASN A 69 18.04 -7.77 8.13
CA ASN A 69 19.19 -7.10 8.74
C ASN A 69 20.53 -7.38 8.01
N ALA A 70 20.67 -8.51 7.31
CA ALA A 70 21.84 -8.80 6.47
C ALA A 70 21.85 -7.97 5.19
N ASN A 71 20.68 -7.74 4.59
CA ASN A 71 20.53 -6.90 3.41
C ASN A 71 20.85 -5.43 3.75
N ASP A 72 20.33 -4.91 4.86
CA ASP A 72 20.54 -3.52 5.32
C ASP A 72 22.03 -3.17 5.51
N VAL A 73 22.80 -4.09 6.11
CA VAL A 73 24.25 -3.87 6.26
C VAL A 73 24.99 -4.05 4.93
N ALA A 74 24.53 -4.97 4.08
CA ALA A 74 25.20 -5.27 2.81
C ALA A 74 25.09 -4.12 1.80
N VAL A 75 23.97 -3.38 1.78
CA VAL A 75 23.81 -2.20 0.92
C VAL A 75 24.70 -1.02 1.33
N ARG A 76 25.33 -1.07 2.52
CA ARG A 76 26.41 -0.14 2.90
C ARG A 76 27.80 -0.57 2.43
N GLY A 77 27.89 -1.67 1.67
CA GLY A 77 29.16 -2.33 1.34
C GLY A 77 29.77 -3.07 2.54
N ALA A 78 28.96 -3.43 3.55
CA ALA A 78 29.44 -4.10 4.76
C ALA A 78 29.10 -5.58 4.79
N ARG A 79 30.11 -6.44 4.93
CA ARG A 79 29.91 -7.87 5.04
C ARG A 79 29.27 -8.20 6.40
N PRO A 80 28.09 -8.85 6.47
CA PRO A 80 27.50 -9.30 7.73
C PRO A 80 28.48 -10.15 8.56
N ARG A 81 28.59 -9.87 9.87
CA ARG A 81 29.51 -10.60 10.77
C ARG A 81 28.84 -11.12 12.03
N PHE A 82 28.08 -10.27 12.72
CA PHE A 82 27.52 -10.58 14.03
C PHE A 82 26.05 -10.22 14.08
N PHE A 83 25.23 -11.15 14.58
CA PHE A 83 23.80 -11.00 14.71
C PHE A 83 23.37 -11.16 16.17
N LEU A 84 22.44 -10.32 16.60
CA LEU A 84 21.72 -10.46 17.86
C LEU A 84 20.24 -10.61 17.59
N ALA A 85 19.56 -11.48 18.34
CA ALA A 85 18.14 -11.74 18.16
C ALA A 85 17.36 -11.51 19.46
N VAL A 86 16.33 -10.67 19.42
CA VAL A 86 15.33 -10.55 20.48
C VAL A 86 14.03 -11.20 20.03
N GLY A 87 13.72 -12.36 20.62
CA GLY A 87 12.48 -13.10 20.37
C GLY A 87 11.40 -12.76 21.40
N LEU A 88 10.37 -12.02 20.98
CA LEU A 88 9.20 -11.70 21.78
C LEU A 88 8.08 -12.69 21.43
N ILE A 89 7.90 -13.70 22.27
CA ILE A 89 7.02 -14.84 21.99
C ILE A 89 5.60 -14.53 22.45
N SER A 90 4.63 -14.66 21.54
CA SER A 90 3.21 -14.51 21.89
C SER A 90 2.78 -15.60 22.88
N PRO A 91 1.98 -15.29 23.92
CA PRO A 91 1.49 -16.30 24.85
C PRO A 91 0.62 -17.37 24.17
N HIS A 92 0.04 -17.04 23.00
CA HIS A 92 -0.75 -17.96 22.20
C HIS A 92 0.11 -18.98 21.42
N GLU A 93 1.39 -18.68 21.24
CA GLU A 93 2.36 -19.48 20.49
C GLU A 93 3.47 -20.07 21.38
N ALA A 94 3.46 -19.76 22.68
CA ALA A 94 4.54 -20.02 23.63
C ALA A 94 4.69 -21.51 23.99
N THR A 95 5.23 -22.29 23.06
CA THR A 95 5.63 -23.70 23.25
C THR A 95 7.14 -23.84 23.11
N GLU A 96 7.72 -24.88 23.75
CA GLU A 96 9.15 -25.19 23.60
C GLU A 96 9.51 -25.46 22.13
N ASP A 97 8.64 -26.17 21.40
CA ASP A 97 8.83 -26.45 19.98
C ASP A 97 8.90 -25.18 19.16
N ARG A 98 8.02 -24.21 19.44
CA ARG A 98 7.98 -22.94 18.71
C ARG A 98 9.23 -22.09 18.95
N VAL A 99 9.69 -22.02 20.21
CA VAL A 99 10.95 -21.32 20.54
C VAL A 99 12.13 -22.01 19.88
N THR A 100 12.16 -23.34 19.90
CA THR A 100 13.22 -24.15 19.27
C THR A 100 13.27 -23.94 17.77
N ASP A 101 12.11 -23.93 17.10
CA ASP A 101 11.96 -23.65 15.68
C ASP A 101 12.51 -22.26 15.33
N LEU A 102 12.03 -21.20 15.99
CA LEU A 102 12.49 -19.82 15.74
C LEU A 102 14.01 -19.65 15.91
N LEU A 103 14.58 -20.17 16.99
CA LEU A 103 16.02 -20.07 17.24
C LEU A 103 16.84 -20.93 16.29
N THR A 104 16.28 -22.06 15.82
CA THR A 104 16.91 -22.90 14.79
C THR A 104 16.96 -22.18 13.46
N GLN A 105 15.85 -21.54 13.04
CA GLN A 105 15.80 -20.70 11.84
C GLN A 105 16.87 -19.60 11.91
N VAL A 106 16.93 -18.84 13.01
CA VAL A 106 17.96 -17.79 13.20
C VAL A 106 19.36 -18.35 13.05
N ARG A 107 19.68 -19.44 13.75
CA ARG A 107 21.02 -20.05 13.72
C ARG A 107 21.40 -20.51 12.32
N ASP A 108 20.51 -21.23 11.66
CA ASP A 108 20.78 -21.86 10.37
C ASP A 108 20.89 -20.79 9.27
N THR A 109 20.05 -19.75 9.30
CA THR A 109 20.17 -18.61 8.38
C THR A 109 21.41 -17.76 8.65
N CYS A 110 21.84 -17.60 9.92
CA CYS A 110 23.15 -16.95 10.19
C CYS A 110 24.29 -17.70 9.51
N HIS A 111 24.27 -19.04 9.54
CA HIS A 111 25.28 -19.87 8.87
C HIS A 111 25.23 -19.70 7.35
N GLU A 112 24.05 -19.65 6.75
CA GLU A 112 23.84 -19.42 5.32
C GLU A 112 24.39 -18.06 4.86
N VAL A 113 24.10 -17.00 5.61
CA VAL A 113 24.58 -15.63 5.35
C VAL A 113 26.09 -15.50 5.60
N GLY A 114 26.69 -16.40 6.39
CA GLY A 114 28.10 -16.35 6.78
C GLY A 114 28.39 -15.41 7.96
N CYS A 115 27.39 -15.16 8.81
CA CYS A 115 27.49 -14.41 10.05
C CYS A 115 27.32 -15.32 11.29
N HIS A 116 27.40 -14.73 12.48
CA HIS A 116 27.32 -15.48 13.74
C HIS A 116 26.26 -14.87 14.67
N LEU A 117 25.37 -15.72 15.20
CA LEU A 117 24.53 -15.36 16.34
C LEU A 117 25.42 -15.22 17.59
N VAL A 118 25.58 -14.00 18.10
CA VAL A 118 26.50 -13.68 19.21
C VAL A 118 25.79 -13.24 20.50
N GLY A 119 24.49 -12.97 20.45
CA GLY A 119 23.73 -12.51 21.59
C GLY A 119 22.25 -12.40 21.32
N GLY A 120 21.48 -12.01 22.33
CA GLY A 120 20.04 -11.87 22.19
C GLY A 120 19.26 -11.89 23.49
N HIS A 121 17.94 -11.89 23.35
CA HIS A 121 16.97 -12.08 24.43
C HIS A 121 15.79 -12.92 23.94
N THR A 122 15.14 -13.67 24.82
CA THR A 122 13.93 -14.41 24.47
C THR A 122 12.98 -14.38 25.66
N GLU A 123 11.76 -13.91 25.42
CA GLU A 123 10.75 -13.77 26.47
C GLU A 123 9.35 -14.07 25.95
N VAL A 124 8.52 -14.66 26.80
CA VAL A 124 7.07 -14.76 26.55
C VAL A 124 6.44 -13.42 26.93
N THR A 125 5.96 -12.68 25.93
CA THR A 125 5.52 -11.30 26.08
C THR A 125 4.00 -11.21 26.10
N PRO A 126 3.36 -10.79 27.22
CA PRO A 126 1.91 -10.66 27.28
C PRO A 126 1.38 -9.59 26.32
N GLY A 127 0.21 -9.85 25.72
CA GLY A 127 -0.50 -8.88 24.88
C GLY A 127 -0.07 -8.84 23.40
N LEU A 128 0.85 -9.72 22.98
CA LEU A 128 1.17 -9.87 21.57
C LEU A 128 0.17 -10.79 20.85
N PRO A 129 -0.37 -10.39 19.69
CA PRO A 129 -1.21 -11.27 18.88
C PRO A 129 -0.43 -12.47 18.31
N HIS A 130 0.84 -12.26 17.94
CA HIS A 130 1.76 -13.26 17.38
C HIS A 130 3.20 -12.94 17.78
N SER A 131 4.11 -13.90 17.67
CA SER A 131 5.53 -13.71 18.04
C SER A 131 6.25 -12.77 17.07
N ILE A 132 7.18 -11.98 17.60
CA ILE A 132 8.01 -11.02 16.86
C ILE A 132 9.48 -11.37 17.09
N VAL A 133 10.30 -11.29 16.04
CA VAL A 133 11.76 -11.40 16.16
C VAL A 133 12.37 -10.07 15.74
N VAL A 134 13.13 -9.45 16.62
CA VAL A 134 13.90 -8.23 16.32
C VAL A 134 15.36 -8.62 16.15
N GLY A 135 15.89 -8.34 14.96
CA GLY A 135 17.29 -8.53 14.65
C GLY A 135 18.12 -7.28 14.93
N THR A 136 19.40 -7.48 15.22
CA THR A 136 20.41 -6.44 15.12
C THR A 136 21.64 -7.04 14.46
N MET A 137 22.08 -6.47 13.34
CA MET A 137 23.23 -6.96 12.58
C MET A 137 24.36 -5.94 12.60
N LEU A 138 25.58 -6.45 12.78
CA LEU A 138 26.82 -5.71 12.59
C LEU A 138 27.56 -6.31 11.39
N GLY A 139 27.81 -5.48 10.40
CA GLY A 139 28.63 -5.80 9.23
C GLY A 139 29.90 -4.95 9.21
N ARG A 140 31.01 -5.52 8.73
CA ARG A 140 32.25 -4.75 8.55
C ARG A 140 32.32 -4.21 7.11
N VAL A 141 32.50 -2.91 6.94
CA VAL A 141 32.63 -2.27 5.62
C VAL A 141 33.88 -2.80 4.91
N GLU A 142 33.70 -3.27 3.68
CA GLU A 142 34.79 -3.73 2.81
C GLU A 142 35.03 -2.70 1.71
N GLY A 143 36.18 -2.00 1.76
CA GLY A 143 36.49 -0.94 0.81
C GLY A 143 35.96 0.42 1.28
N ARG A 144 35.18 1.10 0.45
CA ARG A 144 34.55 2.38 0.82
C ARG A 144 33.10 2.15 1.24
N PRO A 145 32.57 2.95 2.17
CA PRO A 145 31.15 2.89 2.49
C PRO A 145 30.30 3.35 1.30
N LEU A 146 29.09 2.79 1.23
CA LEU A 146 28.04 3.26 0.35
C LEU A 146 26.88 3.77 1.20
N THR A 147 26.14 4.73 0.66
CA THR A 147 25.02 5.37 1.33
C THR A 147 23.82 5.44 0.40
N THR A 148 22.61 5.60 0.95
CA THR A 148 21.40 5.79 0.16
C THR A 148 21.48 7.13 -0.57
N GLY A 149 21.99 8.14 0.14
CA GLY A 149 22.22 9.49 -0.38
C GLY A 149 23.48 9.68 -1.25
N GLY A 150 24.07 8.61 -1.78
CA GLY A 150 25.36 8.67 -2.47
C GLY A 150 25.30 9.11 -3.95
N LEU A 151 24.11 9.36 -4.50
CA LEU A 151 23.95 9.72 -5.91
C LEU A 151 24.52 11.12 -6.23
N HIS A 152 24.99 11.27 -7.46
CA HIS A 152 25.34 12.55 -8.06
C HIS A 152 24.44 12.86 -9.26
N GLU A 153 24.36 14.14 -9.64
CA GLU A 153 23.65 14.54 -10.87
C GLU A 153 24.23 13.82 -12.09
N GLY A 154 23.36 13.18 -12.86
CA GLY A 154 23.72 12.41 -14.05
C GLY A 154 23.90 10.91 -13.80
N ASP A 155 23.96 10.46 -12.55
CA ASP A 155 24.08 9.04 -12.23
C ASP A 155 22.90 8.22 -12.77
N LEU A 156 23.20 7.04 -13.31
CA LEU A 156 22.23 6.04 -13.70
C LEU A 156 21.62 5.39 -12.46
N VAL A 157 20.33 5.08 -12.51
CA VAL A 157 19.62 4.32 -11.48
C VAL A 157 19.04 3.07 -12.11
N GLY A 158 19.42 1.91 -11.57
CA GLY A 158 18.95 0.60 -12.01
C GLY A 158 18.41 -0.23 -10.85
N MET A 159 17.72 -1.31 -11.19
CA MET A 159 17.20 -2.26 -10.20
C MET A 159 17.49 -3.71 -10.57
N THR A 160 17.66 -4.57 -9.56
CA THR A 160 17.66 -6.02 -9.74
C THR A 160 16.24 -6.58 -9.73
N ARG A 161 16.05 -7.75 -10.37
CA ARG A 161 14.81 -8.55 -10.40
C ARG A 161 13.57 -7.72 -10.78
N GLN A 162 12.44 -7.89 -10.08
CA GLN A 162 11.14 -7.34 -10.39
C GLN A 162 10.56 -6.58 -9.19
N ALA A 163 9.71 -5.58 -9.46
CA ALA A 163 9.00 -4.85 -8.42
C ALA A 163 7.92 -5.73 -7.75
N GLY A 164 7.77 -5.56 -6.44
CA GLY A 164 6.74 -6.26 -5.66
C GLY A 164 6.92 -7.77 -5.53
N LEU A 165 8.15 -8.28 -5.67
CA LEU A 165 8.42 -9.73 -5.68
C LEU A 165 7.99 -10.41 -4.37
N GLU A 166 8.32 -9.82 -3.22
CA GLU A 166 7.87 -10.31 -1.92
C GLU A 166 6.36 -10.23 -1.75
N GLY A 167 5.74 -9.09 -2.04
CA GLY A 167 4.30 -8.98 -1.94
C GLY A 167 3.60 -9.96 -2.87
N THR A 168 4.16 -10.26 -4.05
CA THR A 168 3.63 -11.31 -4.93
C THR A 168 3.67 -12.68 -4.26
N SER A 169 4.78 -13.02 -3.62
CA SER A 169 4.92 -14.27 -2.88
C SER A 169 3.92 -14.38 -1.72
N ILE A 170 3.77 -13.31 -0.93
CA ILE A 170 2.80 -13.24 0.17
C ILE A 170 1.36 -13.40 -0.37
N LEU A 171 1.00 -12.64 -1.39
CA LEU A 171 -0.33 -12.71 -1.99
C LEU A 171 -0.62 -14.09 -2.60
N LEU A 172 0.37 -14.77 -3.17
CA LEU A 172 0.23 -16.15 -3.65
C LEU A 172 0.07 -17.15 -2.50
N ALA A 173 0.78 -16.96 -1.39
CA ALA A 173 0.65 -17.80 -0.21
C ALA A 173 -0.72 -17.64 0.44
N ASP A 174 -1.19 -16.40 0.60
CA ASP A 174 -2.40 -16.08 1.34
C ASP A 174 -3.67 -16.21 0.49
N HIS A 175 -3.60 -15.81 -0.79
CA HIS A 175 -4.75 -15.70 -1.70
C HIS A 175 -4.61 -16.56 -2.98
N GLY A 176 -3.54 -17.34 -3.14
CA GLY A 176 -3.24 -18.00 -4.42
C GLY A 176 -4.30 -18.98 -4.92
N GLU A 177 -5.00 -19.70 -4.04
CA GLU A 177 -6.14 -20.55 -4.46
C GLU A 177 -7.26 -19.71 -5.08
N ARG A 178 -7.57 -18.56 -4.47
CA ARG A 178 -8.63 -17.66 -4.90
C ARG A 178 -8.27 -16.96 -6.20
N LEU A 179 -7.05 -16.46 -6.29
CA LEU A 179 -6.53 -15.85 -7.51
C LEU A 179 -6.55 -16.82 -8.69
N ARG A 180 -6.16 -18.09 -8.48
CA ARG A 180 -6.26 -19.15 -9.51
C ARG A 180 -7.71 -19.44 -9.91
N SER A 181 -8.69 -19.26 -9.02
CA SER A 181 -10.11 -19.42 -9.36
C SER A 181 -10.63 -18.32 -10.29
N VAL A 182 -10.07 -17.12 -10.19
CA VAL A 182 -10.45 -15.95 -11.02
C VAL A 182 -9.78 -16.01 -12.40
N HIS A 183 -8.47 -16.29 -12.46
CA HIS A 183 -7.70 -16.24 -13.71
C HIS A 183 -7.37 -17.60 -14.34
N GLY A 184 -7.69 -18.71 -13.67
CA GLY A 184 -7.23 -20.04 -14.03
C GLY A 184 -5.85 -20.37 -13.43
N ALA A 185 -5.56 -21.67 -13.30
CA ALA A 185 -4.30 -22.13 -12.71
C ALA A 185 -3.09 -21.80 -13.58
N GLU A 186 -3.28 -21.74 -14.90
CA GLU A 186 -2.24 -21.44 -15.89
C GLU A 186 -1.68 -20.02 -15.77
N ALA A 187 -2.49 -19.07 -15.30
CA ALA A 187 -2.08 -17.69 -15.09
C ALA A 187 -1.00 -17.54 -13.99
N TYR A 188 -0.82 -18.57 -13.16
CA TYR A 188 0.13 -18.61 -12.05
C TYR A 188 1.07 -19.82 -12.13
N ALA A 189 1.20 -20.43 -13.30
CA ALA A 189 2.12 -21.53 -13.53
C ALA A 189 3.57 -21.04 -13.41
N GLY A 190 4.41 -21.70 -12.60
CA GLY A 190 5.77 -21.24 -12.33
C GLY A 190 5.90 -20.37 -11.07
N SER A 191 4.82 -20.19 -10.31
CA SER A 191 4.84 -19.48 -9.01
C SER A 191 5.69 -20.18 -7.95
N GLU A 192 6.15 -21.41 -8.17
CA GLU A 192 7.01 -22.15 -7.23
C GLU A 192 8.34 -21.44 -6.93
N GLU A 193 8.93 -20.77 -7.93
CA GLU A 193 10.17 -20.00 -7.73
C GLU A 193 9.90 -18.72 -6.91
N ILE A 194 8.76 -18.06 -7.14
CA ILE A 194 8.34 -16.90 -6.34
C ILE A 194 8.09 -17.32 -4.88
N LEU A 195 7.45 -18.47 -4.68
CA LEU A 195 7.13 -19.01 -3.36
C LEU A 195 8.33 -19.61 -2.62
N SER A 196 9.47 -19.86 -3.28
CA SER A 196 10.64 -20.44 -2.61
C SER A 196 11.29 -19.45 -1.63
N GLY A 197 11.22 -18.15 -1.92
CA GLY A 197 11.81 -17.10 -1.10
C GLY A 197 13.35 -17.07 -1.10
N ASP A 198 14.01 -17.86 -1.95
CA ASP A 198 15.49 -17.90 -2.04
C ASP A 198 16.07 -16.55 -2.52
N TRP A 199 15.27 -15.80 -3.26
CA TRP A 199 15.61 -14.48 -3.80
C TRP A 199 15.58 -13.35 -2.76
N LEU A 200 15.10 -13.60 -1.53
CA LEU A 200 15.02 -12.57 -0.47
C LEU A 200 16.40 -12.07 0.00
N LEU A 201 17.42 -12.94 -0.03
CA LEU A 201 18.77 -12.60 0.41
C LEU A 201 19.55 -11.94 -0.74
N VAL A 202 19.76 -10.63 -0.66
CA VAL A 202 20.53 -9.85 -1.65
C VAL A 202 21.93 -9.49 -1.16
N ALA A 203 22.29 -9.84 0.07
CA ALA A 203 23.61 -9.53 0.60
C ALA A 203 24.79 -9.98 -0.30
N PRO A 204 24.80 -11.18 -0.90
CA PRO A 204 25.91 -11.60 -1.77
C PRO A 204 26.11 -10.71 -3.01
N GLU A 205 25.03 -10.37 -3.71
CA GLU A 205 25.09 -9.57 -4.94
C GLU A 205 25.29 -8.08 -4.61
N ALA A 206 24.73 -7.57 -3.51
CA ALA A 206 24.98 -6.22 -3.00
C ALA A 206 26.48 -6.00 -2.72
N LEU A 207 27.14 -6.94 -2.04
CA LEU A 207 28.58 -6.85 -1.75
C LEU A 207 29.44 -6.92 -3.02
N ARG A 208 29.01 -7.65 -4.05
CA ARG A 208 29.74 -7.72 -5.33
C ARG A 208 29.63 -6.42 -6.11
N VAL A 209 28.42 -5.86 -6.24
CA VAL A 209 28.24 -4.60 -6.95
C VAL A 209 28.85 -3.42 -6.18
N ALA A 210 28.90 -3.49 -4.85
CA ALA A 210 29.57 -2.49 -4.01
C ALA A 210 31.08 -2.37 -4.32
N ALA A 211 31.70 -3.42 -4.85
CA ALA A 211 33.10 -3.44 -5.26
C ALA A 211 33.35 -2.82 -6.65
N CYS A 212 32.30 -2.58 -7.45
CA CYS A 212 32.43 -2.00 -8.78
C CYS A 212 32.98 -0.57 -8.73
N ARG A 213 33.75 -0.20 -9.75
CA ARG A 213 34.15 1.20 -9.94
C ARG A 213 32.94 2.00 -10.41
N GLY A 214 32.76 3.20 -9.88
CA GLY A 214 31.68 4.09 -10.27
C GLY A 214 30.33 3.83 -9.61
N ILE A 215 30.19 2.85 -8.70
CA ILE A 215 28.96 2.73 -7.88
C ILE A 215 28.84 3.97 -6.97
N THR A 216 27.68 4.59 -6.88
CA THR A 216 27.52 5.83 -6.11
C THR A 216 26.56 5.63 -4.95
N ALA A 217 25.50 4.84 -5.15
CA ALA A 217 24.53 4.51 -4.11
C ALA A 217 24.05 3.05 -4.23
N LEU A 218 23.64 2.50 -3.10
CA LEU A 218 22.91 1.23 -3.00
C LEU A 218 21.81 1.39 -1.96
N HIS A 219 20.68 0.74 -2.20
CA HIS A 219 19.54 0.71 -1.31
C HIS A 219 18.73 -0.55 -1.63
N ASP A 220 18.20 -1.23 -0.63
CA ASP A 220 17.28 -2.34 -0.84
C ASP A 220 15.84 -1.84 -1.01
N VAL A 221 14.99 -2.68 -1.58
CA VAL A 221 13.58 -2.35 -1.80
C VAL A 221 12.76 -3.11 -0.77
N THR A 222 12.11 -2.43 0.17
CA THR A 222 11.31 -3.07 1.22
C THR A 222 9.86 -2.55 1.24
N GLU A 223 9.35 -2.08 2.40
CA GLU A 223 7.98 -1.60 2.57
C GLU A 223 7.73 -0.34 1.72
N GLY A 224 6.63 -0.31 0.98
CA GLY A 224 6.34 0.77 0.01
C GLY A 224 7.00 0.54 -1.36
N GLY A 225 7.70 -0.58 -1.54
CA GLY A 225 8.19 -1.05 -2.82
C GLY A 225 9.19 -0.11 -3.51
N VAL A 226 9.33 -0.30 -4.83
CA VAL A 226 10.32 0.44 -5.63
C VAL A 226 10.01 1.93 -5.71
N GLY A 227 8.72 2.32 -5.64
CA GLY A 227 8.31 3.71 -5.68
C GLY A 227 8.78 4.49 -4.47
N GLU A 228 8.61 3.95 -3.25
CA GLU A 228 9.10 4.60 -2.04
C GLU A 228 10.63 4.52 -1.92
N ALA A 229 11.25 3.38 -2.27
CA ALA A 229 12.72 3.26 -2.25
C ALA A 229 13.42 4.29 -3.20
N LEU A 230 12.84 4.54 -4.38
CA LEU A 230 13.33 5.62 -5.26
C LEU A 230 13.12 7.01 -4.66
N HIS A 231 12.02 7.22 -3.93
CA HIS A 231 11.80 8.47 -3.22
C HIS A 231 12.83 8.67 -2.10
N GLU A 232 13.10 7.63 -1.30
CA GLU A 232 14.10 7.63 -0.25
C GLU A 232 15.51 7.93 -0.80
N MET A 233 15.92 7.29 -1.91
CA MET A 233 17.18 7.62 -2.62
C MET A 233 17.25 9.06 -3.11
N ALA A 234 16.16 9.57 -3.69
CA ALA A 234 16.10 10.94 -4.19
C ALA A 234 16.27 11.96 -3.04
N VAL A 235 15.52 11.76 -1.95
CA VAL A 235 15.57 12.64 -0.77
C VAL A 235 16.92 12.59 -0.07
N ALA A 236 17.45 11.39 0.20
CA ALA A 236 18.74 11.22 0.85
C ALA A 236 19.89 11.85 0.05
N SER A 237 19.80 11.82 -1.28
CA SER A 237 20.81 12.43 -2.17
C SER A 237 20.60 13.92 -2.43
N GLY A 238 19.45 14.48 -2.05
CA GLY A 238 19.08 15.85 -2.39
C GLY A 238 18.84 16.09 -3.90
N LEU A 239 18.44 15.04 -4.63
CA LEU A 239 18.29 15.04 -6.09
C LEU A 239 16.87 14.65 -6.52
N THR A 240 16.58 14.79 -7.81
CA THR A 240 15.37 14.20 -8.41
C THR A 240 15.75 12.97 -9.21
N ILE A 241 15.03 11.86 -9.03
CA ILE A 241 15.19 10.67 -9.89
C ILE A 241 14.10 10.68 -10.95
N ASP A 242 14.50 10.83 -12.21
CA ASP A 242 13.62 10.68 -13.37
C ASP A 242 13.57 9.19 -13.74
N ALA A 243 12.65 8.47 -13.10
CA ALA A 243 12.39 7.07 -13.33
C ALA A 243 11.28 6.87 -14.39
N GLN A 244 11.45 5.84 -15.22
CA GLN A 244 10.53 5.47 -16.29
C GLN A 244 9.67 4.30 -15.83
N ARG A 245 8.37 4.55 -15.59
CA ARG A 245 7.43 3.52 -15.11
C ARG A 245 7.44 2.27 -16.00
N GLU A 246 7.52 2.46 -17.30
CA GLU A 246 7.50 1.40 -18.31
C GLU A 246 8.79 0.57 -18.35
N ALA A 247 9.89 1.11 -17.81
CA ALA A 247 11.16 0.40 -17.71
C ALA A 247 11.25 -0.49 -16.46
N ILE A 248 10.36 -0.30 -15.48
CA ILE A 248 10.37 -1.07 -14.24
C ILE A 248 9.80 -2.47 -14.53
N PRO A 249 10.61 -3.53 -14.37
CA PRO A 249 10.14 -4.90 -14.58
C PRO A 249 9.15 -5.32 -13.50
N VAL A 250 7.99 -5.81 -13.93
CA VAL A 250 6.94 -6.39 -13.07
C VAL A 250 6.57 -7.75 -13.66
N LEU A 251 6.37 -8.78 -12.83
CA LEU A 251 5.93 -10.08 -13.32
C LEU A 251 4.50 -10.02 -13.86
N THR A 252 4.17 -10.94 -14.75
CA THR A 252 2.82 -10.99 -15.35
C THR A 252 1.79 -11.36 -14.28
N GLU A 253 2.15 -12.30 -13.43
CA GLU A 253 1.41 -12.77 -12.26
C GLU A 253 1.14 -11.62 -11.29
N THR A 254 2.18 -10.87 -10.94
CA THR A 254 2.09 -9.68 -10.07
C THR A 254 1.12 -8.67 -10.67
N THR A 255 1.25 -8.36 -11.96
CA THR A 255 0.37 -7.39 -12.65
C THR A 255 -1.09 -7.83 -12.59
N ALA A 256 -1.38 -9.10 -12.87
CA ALA A 256 -2.74 -9.63 -12.83
C ALA A 256 -3.34 -9.57 -11.42
N MET A 257 -2.58 -9.97 -10.39
CA MET A 257 -3.03 -9.95 -9.00
C MET A 257 -3.26 -8.52 -8.49
N CYS A 258 -2.34 -7.62 -8.82
CA CYS A 258 -2.41 -6.22 -8.41
C CYS A 258 -3.65 -5.54 -9.00
N ALA A 259 -3.96 -5.81 -10.26
CA ALA A 259 -5.15 -5.29 -10.93
C ALA A 259 -6.46 -5.74 -10.25
N ASP A 260 -6.53 -7.00 -9.81
CA ASP A 260 -7.70 -7.51 -9.08
C ASP A 260 -7.79 -6.98 -7.65
N LEU A 261 -6.64 -6.71 -7.03
CA LEU A 261 -6.59 -6.28 -5.63
C LEU A 261 -6.62 -4.76 -5.44
N GLY A 262 -6.64 -3.98 -6.53
CA GLY A 262 -6.55 -2.51 -6.46
C GLY A 262 -5.20 -2.01 -5.92
N ILE A 263 -4.14 -2.79 -6.16
CA ILE A 263 -2.77 -2.57 -5.70
C ILE A 263 -1.95 -2.00 -6.85
N ASP A 264 -1.09 -1.00 -6.57
CA ASP A 264 -0.02 -0.62 -7.48
C ASP A 264 1.22 -1.49 -7.22
N PRO A 265 1.73 -2.26 -8.20
CA PRO A 265 2.91 -3.10 -8.01
C PRO A 265 4.18 -2.32 -7.63
N LEU A 266 4.23 -1.02 -7.89
CA LEU A 266 5.37 -0.18 -7.49
C LEU A 266 5.40 0.13 -6.00
N GLY A 267 4.24 0.06 -5.33
CA GLY A 267 4.09 0.28 -3.88
C GLY A 267 4.01 -0.99 -3.05
N LEU A 268 4.13 -2.15 -3.71
CA LEU A 268 4.04 -3.46 -3.09
C LEU A 268 5.41 -3.87 -2.53
N ILE A 269 5.43 -4.43 -1.31
CA ILE A 269 6.66 -4.83 -0.63
C ILE A 269 7.61 -5.61 -1.55
N GLY A 270 8.84 -5.12 -1.65
CA GLY A 270 9.75 -5.46 -2.75
C GLY A 270 11.03 -6.19 -2.36
N SER A 271 11.12 -6.77 -1.15
CA SER A 271 12.37 -7.39 -0.67
C SER A 271 12.95 -8.35 -1.70
N GLY A 272 14.27 -8.55 -1.66
CA GLY A 272 14.95 -9.35 -2.67
C GLY A 272 15.32 -8.60 -3.97
N SER A 273 15.01 -7.31 -4.05
CA SER A 273 15.44 -6.41 -5.12
C SER A 273 16.33 -5.30 -4.55
N LEU A 274 17.28 -4.82 -5.35
CA LEU A 274 18.21 -3.75 -5.04
C LEU A 274 18.00 -2.57 -5.99
N LEU A 275 18.13 -1.37 -5.48
CA LEU A 275 18.40 -0.17 -6.28
C LEU A 275 19.89 0.14 -6.30
N VAL A 276 20.37 0.51 -7.49
CA VAL A 276 21.79 0.66 -7.80
C VAL A 276 21.99 1.99 -8.50
N GLY A 277 22.73 2.90 -7.85
CA GLY A 277 23.19 4.15 -8.44
C GLY A 277 24.61 4.02 -8.95
N CYS A 278 24.91 4.42 -10.18
CA CYS A 278 26.29 4.50 -10.65
C CYS A 278 26.52 5.64 -11.66
N ASP A 279 27.76 6.10 -11.74
CA ASP A 279 28.19 6.98 -12.82
C ASP A 279 28.24 6.23 -14.17
N GLU A 280 28.31 6.96 -15.28
CA GLU A 280 28.32 6.35 -16.62
C GLU A 280 29.56 5.46 -16.87
N THR A 281 30.65 5.64 -16.11
CA THR A 281 31.87 4.82 -16.23
C THR A 281 31.71 3.45 -15.58
N GLY A 282 30.89 3.36 -14.52
CA GLY A 282 30.60 2.11 -13.81
C GLY A 282 29.59 1.21 -14.52
N ARG A 283 28.79 1.75 -15.45
CA ARG A 283 27.69 1.05 -16.13
C ARG A 283 28.04 -0.37 -16.60
N GLY A 284 29.11 -0.50 -17.38
CA GLY A 284 29.49 -1.79 -17.97
C GLY A 284 30.00 -2.81 -16.96
N GLU A 285 30.61 -2.34 -15.86
CA GLU A 285 31.07 -3.22 -14.77
C GLU A 285 29.87 -3.72 -13.94
N VAL A 286 28.91 -2.84 -13.64
CA VAL A 286 27.67 -3.20 -12.95
C VAL A 286 26.87 -4.23 -13.74
N GLU A 287 26.64 -3.99 -15.04
CA GLU A 287 25.93 -4.94 -15.92
C GLU A 287 26.64 -6.30 -15.97
N ALA A 288 27.98 -6.31 -16.07
CA ALA A 288 28.76 -7.54 -16.09
C ALA A 288 28.71 -8.31 -14.76
N THR A 289 28.71 -7.59 -13.62
CA THR A 289 28.62 -8.20 -12.28
C THR A 289 27.32 -8.95 -12.11
N PHE A 290 26.17 -8.32 -12.38
CA PHE A 290 24.87 -9.00 -12.25
C PHE A 290 24.70 -10.14 -13.26
N ALA A 291 25.21 -9.98 -14.48
CA ALA A 291 25.20 -11.05 -15.48
C ALA A 291 26.01 -12.28 -15.04
N GLN A 292 27.14 -12.10 -14.34
CA GLN A 292 27.95 -13.20 -13.80
C GLN A 292 27.26 -13.93 -12.65
N GLU A 293 26.49 -13.21 -11.83
CA GLU A 293 25.69 -13.80 -10.75
C GLU A 293 24.36 -14.40 -11.23
N GLY A 294 23.99 -14.19 -12.50
CA GLY A 294 22.70 -14.63 -13.03
C GLY A 294 21.51 -13.85 -12.48
N VAL A 295 21.74 -12.64 -11.98
CA VAL A 295 20.70 -11.76 -11.41
C VAL A 295 20.17 -10.84 -12.51
N PRO A 296 18.86 -10.84 -12.82
CA PRO A 296 18.27 -9.88 -13.76
C PRO A 296 18.49 -8.45 -13.28
N PHE A 297 18.87 -7.55 -14.19
CA PHE A 297 19.14 -6.14 -13.88
C PHE A 297 18.66 -5.22 -15.00
N THR A 298 18.01 -4.12 -14.64
CA THR A 298 17.43 -3.14 -15.59
C THR A 298 17.72 -1.71 -15.15
N TRP A 299 18.20 -0.87 -16.06
CA TRP A 299 18.27 0.59 -15.84
C TRP A 299 16.87 1.19 -15.94
N ILE A 300 16.43 1.88 -14.89
CA ILE A 300 15.05 2.38 -14.75
C ILE A 300 14.96 3.90 -14.72
N GLY A 301 16.07 4.61 -14.55
CA GLY A 301 16.05 6.06 -14.49
C GLY A 301 17.42 6.71 -14.38
N ARG A 302 17.41 8.03 -14.12
CA ARG A 302 18.61 8.83 -13.91
C ARG A 302 18.40 9.88 -12.83
N ALA A 303 19.43 10.13 -12.04
CA ALA A 303 19.46 11.24 -11.10
C ALA A 303 19.70 12.57 -11.84
N THR A 304 18.95 13.59 -11.44
CA THR A 304 18.94 14.94 -12.03
C THR A 304 18.91 15.98 -10.92
N ALA A 305 19.31 17.22 -11.23
CA ALA A 305 19.19 18.32 -10.30
C ALA A 305 17.73 18.50 -9.83
N ALA A 306 17.54 18.83 -8.55
CA ALA A 306 16.21 19.07 -8.01
C ALA A 306 15.71 20.48 -8.37
N ASP A 307 14.69 20.56 -9.23
CA ASP A 307 13.91 21.78 -9.48
C ASP A 307 12.82 21.95 -8.40
N GLY A 308 13.22 22.02 -7.14
CA GLY A 308 12.31 22.10 -5.98
C GLY A 308 12.68 21.09 -4.87
N ALA A 309 11.67 20.50 -4.25
CA ALA A 309 11.90 19.43 -3.27
C ALA A 309 12.36 18.15 -3.99
N PRO A 310 13.41 17.47 -3.50
CA PRO A 310 13.85 16.16 -3.99
C PRO A 310 12.69 15.16 -4.07
N ARG A 311 12.60 14.42 -5.19
CA ARG A 311 11.54 13.42 -5.41
C ARG A 311 11.88 12.43 -6.51
N SER A 312 11.12 11.35 -6.58
CA SER A 312 11.02 10.52 -7.79
C SER A 312 9.93 11.08 -8.72
N SER A 313 10.02 10.83 -10.02
CA SER A 313 8.93 11.07 -10.99
C SER A 313 7.72 10.14 -10.78
N LEU A 314 7.89 9.05 -10.01
CA LEU A 314 6.85 8.09 -9.67
C LEU A 314 6.01 8.52 -8.45
N PRO A 315 4.81 7.94 -8.25
CA PRO A 315 4.04 8.13 -7.03
C PRO A 315 4.81 7.70 -5.77
N ARG A 316 4.42 8.27 -4.62
CA ARG A 316 4.93 7.86 -3.30
C ARG A 316 4.05 6.77 -2.69
N PHE A 317 4.68 5.92 -1.90
CA PHE A 317 4.02 4.82 -1.19
C PHE A 317 4.51 4.80 0.25
N PRO A 318 4.09 5.77 1.08
CA PRO A 318 4.55 5.87 2.47
C PRO A 318 4.08 4.71 3.36
N ARG A 319 3.23 3.82 2.84
CA ARG A 319 2.76 2.59 3.44
C ARG A 319 2.64 1.54 2.35
N ASP A 320 2.82 0.28 2.73
CA ASP A 320 2.73 -0.81 1.77
C ASP A 320 1.34 -0.96 1.16
N GLU A 321 1.32 -1.21 -0.14
CA GLU A 321 0.09 -1.52 -0.85
C GLU A 321 -0.52 -2.87 -0.43
N LEU A 322 0.28 -3.80 0.11
CA LEU A 322 -0.22 -5.08 0.64
C LEU A 322 -1.31 -4.89 1.69
N LEU A 323 -1.29 -3.80 2.46
CA LEU A 323 -2.29 -3.49 3.49
C LEU A 323 -3.71 -3.36 2.92
N LYS A 324 -3.86 -3.14 1.61
CA LYS A 324 -5.16 -3.07 0.93
C LYS A 324 -5.94 -4.39 0.96
N THR A 325 -5.26 -5.53 1.13
CA THR A 325 -5.94 -6.84 1.24
C THR A 325 -6.72 -6.98 2.55
N GLY A 326 -6.30 -6.28 3.62
CA GLY A 326 -6.93 -6.32 4.94
C GLY A 326 -8.03 -5.27 5.15
N VAL A 327 -8.40 -4.47 4.15
CA VAL A 327 -9.42 -3.39 4.32
C VAL A 327 -10.80 -3.95 4.73
N MET A 328 -11.10 -5.19 4.34
CA MET A 328 -12.35 -5.86 4.71
C MET A 328 -12.33 -6.48 6.12
N ASP A 329 -11.18 -6.51 6.80
CA ASP A 329 -11.06 -7.15 8.11
C ASP A 329 -11.93 -6.44 9.17
N GLY A 330 -12.87 -7.20 9.74
CA GLY A 330 -13.80 -6.67 10.75
C GLY A 330 -14.92 -5.78 10.21
N ILE A 331 -15.04 -5.63 8.88
CA ILE A 331 -16.19 -4.97 8.26
C ILE A 331 -17.44 -5.83 8.44
N ARG A 332 -18.54 -5.19 8.83
CA ARG A 332 -19.86 -5.80 9.06
C ARG A 332 -20.99 -5.14 8.29
N ALA A 333 -20.76 -3.95 7.74
CA ALA A 333 -21.74 -3.26 6.91
C ALA A 333 -21.10 -2.41 5.82
N VAL A 334 -21.86 -2.17 4.75
CA VAL A 334 -21.46 -1.37 3.59
C VAL A 334 -22.49 -0.27 3.34
N VAL A 335 -22.01 0.97 3.21
CA VAL A 335 -22.81 2.16 2.93
C VAL A 335 -22.51 2.63 1.52
N PHE A 336 -23.51 2.62 0.65
CA PHE A 336 -23.39 2.97 -0.75
C PHE A 336 -23.92 4.36 -1.06
N ASP A 337 -23.30 5.05 -2.01
CA ASP A 337 -24.02 5.98 -2.87
C ASP A 337 -24.81 5.24 -3.97
N MET A 338 -25.80 5.93 -4.54
CA MET A 338 -26.63 5.43 -5.63
C MET A 338 -26.15 5.89 -7.00
N ASP A 339 -26.21 7.20 -7.25
CA ASP A 339 -26.05 7.81 -8.57
C ASP A 339 -24.55 7.94 -8.88
N GLY A 340 -24.11 7.43 -10.03
CA GLY A 340 -22.68 7.38 -10.39
C GLY A 340 -21.95 6.17 -9.82
N THR A 341 -22.45 5.56 -8.75
CA THR A 341 -21.85 4.37 -8.13
C THR A 341 -22.51 3.07 -8.60
N LEU A 342 -23.79 2.86 -8.26
CA LEU A 342 -24.56 1.65 -8.61
C LEU A 342 -25.42 1.86 -9.87
N VAL A 343 -25.82 3.10 -10.11
CA VAL A 343 -26.70 3.49 -11.22
C VAL A 343 -26.07 4.63 -12.00
N ASP A 344 -25.89 4.45 -13.32
CA ASP A 344 -25.62 5.53 -14.25
C ASP A 344 -26.92 6.29 -14.48
N SER A 345 -27.12 7.31 -13.67
CA SER A 345 -28.08 8.35 -13.91
C SER A 345 -27.33 9.46 -14.64
N SER A 346 -27.38 9.48 -15.98
CA SER A 346 -26.54 10.33 -16.83
C SER A 346 -26.80 11.83 -16.60
N TYR A 347 -26.19 12.40 -15.55
CA TYR A 347 -26.35 13.79 -15.15
C TYR A 347 -25.18 14.62 -15.67
N ASP A 348 -25.46 15.59 -16.55
CA ASP A 348 -24.50 16.67 -16.85
C ASP A 348 -24.52 17.67 -15.68
N TRP A 349 -23.87 17.32 -14.57
CA TRP A 349 -23.76 18.17 -13.38
C TRP A 349 -23.28 19.59 -13.69
N PRO A 350 -22.26 19.79 -14.56
CA PRO A 350 -21.89 21.14 -15.02
C PRO A 350 -23.03 21.92 -15.68
N ALA A 351 -23.81 21.29 -16.57
CA ALA A 351 -24.96 21.94 -17.19
C ALA A 351 -26.09 22.20 -16.19
N ILE A 352 -26.37 21.26 -15.28
CA ILE A 352 -27.37 21.42 -14.22
C ILE A 352 -27.00 22.60 -13.33
N ARG A 353 -25.73 22.71 -12.89
CA ARG A 353 -25.24 23.83 -12.08
C ARG A 353 -25.38 25.17 -12.80
N ARG A 354 -25.02 25.25 -14.09
CA ARG A 354 -25.22 26.46 -14.90
C ARG A 354 -26.69 26.84 -15.02
N ARG A 355 -27.55 25.85 -15.24
CA ARG A 355 -28.99 26.02 -15.41
C ARG A 355 -29.69 26.49 -14.13
N LEU A 356 -29.30 25.92 -12.99
CA LEU A 356 -29.76 26.34 -11.67
C LEU A 356 -29.06 27.61 -11.17
N GLY A 357 -28.00 28.08 -11.82
CA GLY A 357 -27.23 29.25 -11.40
C GLY A 357 -26.65 29.10 -9.99
N VAL A 358 -26.13 27.92 -9.68
CA VAL A 358 -25.50 27.56 -8.39
C VAL A 358 -24.00 27.37 -8.59
N THR A 359 -23.19 27.79 -7.63
CA THR A 359 -21.72 27.85 -7.72
C THR A 359 -21.01 27.26 -6.51
N GLY A 360 -21.72 27.08 -5.40
CA GLY A 360 -21.22 26.47 -4.17
C GLY A 360 -21.01 24.97 -4.28
N VAL A 361 -20.36 24.40 -3.26
CA VAL A 361 -19.97 22.98 -3.24
C VAL A 361 -21.20 22.07 -3.29
N SER A 362 -22.23 22.38 -2.50
CA SER A 362 -23.50 21.65 -2.45
C SER A 362 -24.58 22.41 -3.24
N ILE A 363 -25.17 21.74 -4.24
CA ILE A 363 -26.35 22.28 -4.95
C ILE A 363 -27.50 22.48 -3.96
N ILE A 364 -27.65 21.59 -2.97
CA ILE A 364 -28.71 21.63 -1.97
C ILE A 364 -28.60 22.90 -1.11
N ASP A 365 -27.39 23.21 -0.62
CA ASP A 365 -27.17 24.39 0.23
C ASP A 365 -27.42 25.68 -0.55
N ASP A 366 -26.91 25.76 -1.78
CA ASP A 366 -27.13 26.90 -2.67
C ASP A 366 -28.61 27.13 -2.94
N LEU A 367 -29.38 26.06 -3.22
CA LEU A 367 -30.82 26.15 -3.43
C LEU A 367 -31.55 26.58 -2.15
N ASN A 368 -31.18 26.03 -1.00
CA ASN A 368 -31.79 26.36 0.29
C ASN A 368 -31.54 27.82 0.72
N ALA A 369 -30.41 28.40 0.31
CA ALA A 369 -30.06 29.80 0.58
C ALA A 369 -30.89 30.81 -0.25
N LEU A 370 -31.61 30.38 -1.28
CA LEU A 370 -32.43 31.26 -2.11
C LEU A 370 -33.69 31.74 -1.38
N ALA A 371 -34.11 32.97 -1.70
CA ALA A 371 -35.40 33.50 -1.28
C ALA A 371 -36.55 32.92 -2.13
N GLU A 372 -37.77 32.93 -1.58
CA GLU A 372 -38.96 32.63 -2.37
C GLU A 372 -39.27 33.79 -3.34
N PRO A 373 -39.78 33.51 -4.57
CA PRO A 373 -40.20 32.20 -5.08
C PRO A 373 -39.10 31.41 -5.82
N ASP A 374 -37.89 31.96 -5.92
CA ASP A 374 -36.81 31.38 -6.72
C ASP A 374 -36.35 30.03 -6.18
N ARG A 375 -36.33 29.87 -4.85
CA ARG A 375 -36.06 28.58 -4.21
C ARG A 375 -37.00 27.49 -4.72
N SER A 376 -38.31 27.67 -4.56
CA SER A 376 -39.32 26.70 -5.00
C SER A 376 -39.23 26.40 -6.50
N ARG A 377 -39.01 27.44 -7.32
CA ARG A 377 -38.88 27.29 -8.77
C ARG A 377 -37.68 26.45 -9.17
N LYS A 378 -36.51 26.70 -8.58
CA LYS A 378 -35.28 25.95 -8.91
C LYS A 378 -35.30 24.53 -8.36
N TRP A 379 -35.93 24.29 -7.22
CA TRP A 379 -36.20 22.94 -6.72
C TRP A 379 -37.06 22.14 -7.72
N ALA A 380 -38.15 22.73 -8.22
CA ALA A 380 -38.99 22.08 -9.23
C ALA A 380 -38.23 21.79 -10.55
N GLU A 381 -37.29 22.67 -10.92
CA GLU A 381 -36.43 22.45 -12.08
C GLU A 381 -35.45 21.30 -11.87
N LEU A 382 -34.80 21.21 -10.70
CA LEU A 382 -33.95 20.08 -10.35
C LEU A 382 -34.74 18.77 -10.33
N GLU A 383 -35.93 18.74 -9.72
CA GLU A 383 -36.81 17.56 -9.70
C GLU A 383 -37.22 17.10 -11.11
N ALA A 384 -37.50 18.04 -12.02
CA ALA A 384 -37.83 17.71 -13.41
C ALA A 384 -36.64 17.07 -14.14
N ILE A 385 -35.42 17.55 -13.89
CA ILE A 385 -34.19 16.99 -14.44
C ILE A 385 -33.93 15.59 -13.85
N GLU A 386 -34.02 15.44 -12.52
CA GLU A 386 -33.89 14.16 -11.79
C GLU A 386 -34.88 13.11 -12.34
N LYS A 387 -36.13 13.51 -12.58
CA LYS A 387 -37.16 12.63 -13.14
C LYS A 387 -36.83 12.18 -14.57
N SER A 388 -36.38 13.09 -15.43
CA SER A 388 -36.01 12.76 -16.82
C SER A 388 -34.77 11.87 -16.90
N ALA A 389 -33.79 12.08 -16.03
CA ALA A 389 -32.59 11.24 -15.95
C ALA A 389 -32.96 9.82 -15.50
N THR A 390 -33.85 9.69 -14.53
CA THR A 390 -34.33 8.41 -13.99
C THR A 390 -35.00 7.51 -15.02
N GLU A 391 -35.67 8.08 -16.03
CA GLU A 391 -36.24 7.32 -17.15
C GLU A 391 -35.16 6.71 -18.04
N ASN A 392 -34.02 7.39 -18.19
CA ASN A 392 -32.91 6.93 -19.02
C ASN A 392 -31.81 6.19 -18.23
N ALA A 393 -31.92 6.17 -16.90
CA ALA A 393 -30.93 5.55 -16.03
C ALA A 393 -30.68 4.08 -16.39
N ARG A 394 -29.44 3.67 -16.17
CA ARG A 394 -28.96 2.29 -16.34
C ARG A 394 -28.30 1.82 -15.06
N ILE A 395 -28.41 0.54 -14.78
CA ILE A 395 -27.61 -0.06 -13.71
C ILE A 395 -26.18 -0.26 -14.23
N HIS A 396 -25.18 -0.02 -13.38
CA HIS A 396 -23.80 -0.35 -13.72
C HIS A 396 -23.60 -1.88 -13.69
N ASP A 397 -22.78 -2.39 -14.61
CA ASP A 397 -22.37 -3.79 -14.60
C ASP A 397 -21.71 -4.13 -13.26
N GLY A 398 -21.94 -5.33 -12.72
CA GLY A 398 -21.44 -5.76 -11.40
C GLY A 398 -22.25 -5.28 -10.19
N ALA A 399 -23.17 -4.31 -10.30
CA ALA A 399 -23.93 -3.81 -9.14
C ALA A 399 -24.80 -4.88 -8.45
N HIS A 400 -25.42 -5.77 -9.23
CA HIS A 400 -26.19 -6.89 -8.68
C HIS A 400 -25.31 -7.92 -7.98
N GLU A 401 -24.24 -8.32 -8.65
CA GLU A 401 -23.27 -9.30 -8.16
C GLU A 401 -22.63 -8.80 -6.86
N LEU A 402 -22.30 -7.52 -6.79
CA LEU A 402 -21.75 -6.88 -5.59
C LEU A 402 -22.70 -6.98 -4.39
N LEU A 403 -23.98 -6.64 -4.56
CA LEU A 403 -24.96 -6.71 -3.49
C LEU A 403 -25.27 -8.17 -3.09
N GLU A 404 -25.28 -9.09 -4.04
CA GLU A 404 -25.44 -10.52 -3.77
C GLU A 404 -24.27 -11.07 -2.95
N LEU A 405 -23.04 -10.69 -3.32
CA LEU A 405 -21.84 -11.09 -2.59
C LEU A 405 -21.89 -10.60 -1.14
N PHE A 406 -22.23 -9.33 -0.91
CA PHE A 406 -22.41 -8.81 0.46
C PHE A 406 -23.52 -9.54 1.24
N ALA A 407 -24.62 -9.89 0.59
CA ALA A 407 -25.68 -10.68 1.23
C ALA A 407 -25.23 -12.10 1.60
N VAL A 408 -24.45 -12.77 0.75
CA VAL A 408 -23.92 -14.13 1.02
C VAL A 408 -22.93 -14.13 2.19
N HIS A 409 -22.24 -13.02 2.40
CA HIS A 409 -21.29 -12.81 3.50
C HIS A 409 -21.92 -12.16 4.75
N ASP A 410 -23.26 -12.10 4.84
CA ASP A 410 -24.00 -11.53 5.97
C ASP A 410 -23.60 -10.07 6.30
N LEU A 411 -23.17 -9.30 5.29
CA LEU A 411 -22.84 -7.88 5.44
C LEU A 411 -24.10 -7.04 5.25
N ALA A 412 -24.42 -6.23 6.25
CA ALA A 412 -25.58 -5.33 6.19
C ALA A 412 -25.33 -4.19 5.20
N THR A 413 -26.37 -3.73 4.51
CA THR A 413 -26.23 -2.73 3.45
C THR A 413 -27.09 -1.49 3.72
N ALA A 414 -26.51 -0.32 3.51
CA ALA A 414 -27.24 0.94 3.53
C ALA A 414 -27.05 1.70 2.22
N LEU A 415 -28.09 2.42 1.81
CA LEU A 415 -28.03 3.40 0.71
C LEU A 415 -28.13 4.81 1.27
N VAL A 416 -27.14 5.65 0.99
CA VAL A 416 -27.09 7.07 1.39
C VAL A 416 -26.91 7.93 0.15
N THR A 417 -27.99 8.58 -0.29
CA THR A 417 -28.02 9.37 -1.53
C THR A 417 -28.56 10.78 -1.31
N ASN A 418 -28.01 11.76 -2.04
CA ASN A 418 -28.53 13.13 -2.09
C ASN A 418 -29.78 13.29 -2.99
N ASN A 419 -30.27 12.18 -3.54
CA ASN A 419 -31.49 12.11 -4.34
C ASN A 419 -32.76 12.15 -3.46
N SER A 420 -33.92 12.44 -4.06
CA SER A 420 -35.21 12.46 -3.36
C SER A 420 -35.75 11.05 -3.08
N SER A 421 -36.52 10.88 -1.99
CA SER A 421 -37.09 9.56 -1.65
C SER A 421 -38.00 9.00 -2.75
N ALA A 422 -38.74 9.87 -3.43
CA ALA A 422 -39.62 9.48 -4.52
C ALA A 422 -38.83 8.90 -5.71
N ASN A 423 -37.67 9.48 -6.02
CA ASN A 423 -36.85 9.05 -7.13
C ASN A 423 -36.05 7.78 -6.80
N THR A 424 -35.41 7.74 -5.64
CA THR A 424 -34.72 6.55 -5.12
C THR A 424 -35.63 5.34 -5.13
N ARG A 425 -36.87 5.44 -4.62
CA ARG A 425 -37.83 4.32 -4.64
C ARG A 425 -38.14 3.82 -6.05
N ARG A 426 -38.20 4.70 -7.06
CA ARG A 426 -38.44 4.31 -8.45
C ARG A 426 -37.25 3.55 -9.02
N LEU A 427 -36.03 4.03 -8.79
CA LEU A 427 -34.80 3.38 -9.27
C LEU A 427 -34.61 2.02 -8.61
N LEU A 428 -34.77 1.93 -7.28
CA LEU A 428 -34.71 0.66 -6.55
C LEU A 428 -35.73 -0.36 -7.07
N ALA A 429 -36.98 0.07 -7.31
CA ALA A 429 -38.00 -0.82 -7.84
C ALA A 429 -37.72 -1.24 -9.29
N ARG A 430 -37.24 -0.31 -10.13
CA ARG A 430 -36.93 -0.57 -11.54
C ARG A 430 -35.79 -1.59 -11.68
N PHE A 431 -34.75 -1.45 -10.87
CA PHE A 431 -33.57 -2.28 -10.94
C PHE A 431 -33.57 -3.42 -9.92
N GLY A 432 -34.61 -3.58 -9.09
CA GLY A 432 -34.70 -4.67 -8.12
C GLY A 432 -33.67 -4.61 -6.99
N LEU A 433 -33.14 -3.42 -6.67
CA LEU A 433 -32.13 -3.23 -5.64
C LEU A 433 -32.77 -3.14 -4.25
N ARG A 434 -32.11 -3.70 -3.23
CA ARG A 434 -32.59 -3.75 -1.84
C ARG A 434 -31.45 -3.42 -0.89
N PHE A 435 -31.80 -2.73 0.18
CA PHE A 435 -30.90 -2.31 1.26
C PHE A 435 -31.63 -2.44 2.59
N ASP A 436 -30.90 -2.72 3.66
CA ASP A 436 -31.43 -2.80 5.02
C ASP A 436 -31.84 -1.42 5.54
N VAL A 437 -31.05 -0.40 5.20
CA VAL A 437 -31.30 1.01 5.53
C VAL A 437 -31.22 1.87 4.29
N ILE A 438 -32.15 2.84 4.15
CA ILE A 438 -32.14 3.81 3.04
C ILE A 438 -32.31 5.21 3.62
N LEU A 439 -31.31 6.06 3.40
CA LEU A 439 -31.35 7.48 3.67
C LEU A 439 -31.26 8.27 2.37
N THR A 440 -32.15 9.25 2.26
CA THR A 440 -32.25 10.15 1.12
C THR A 440 -32.16 11.58 1.62
N ARG A 441 -32.06 12.55 0.69
CA ARG A 441 -32.08 13.99 1.01
C ARG A 441 -33.25 14.40 1.91
N ASP A 442 -34.38 13.72 1.81
CA ASP A 442 -35.60 14.02 2.55
C ASP A 442 -35.44 13.78 4.08
N SER A 443 -34.36 13.14 4.52
CA SER A 443 -33.96 13.05 5.93
C SER A 443 -33.54 14.40 6.53
N GLY A 444 -33.24 15.40 5.70
CA GLY A 444 -32.66 16.68 6.12
C GLY A 444 -31.15 16.64 6.32
N LEU A 445 -30.50 15.52 6.00
CA LEU A 445 -29.05 15.33 6.02
C LEU A 445 -28.57 15.02 4.60
N TRP A 446 -27.41 15.55 4.19
CA TRP A 446 -26.84 15.31 2.86
C TRP A 446 -25.31 15.37 2.85
N LYS A 447 -24.72 14.65 1.90
CA LYS A 447 -23.29 14.69 1.58
C LYS A 447 -22.94 16.07 0.98
N PRO A 448 -21.74 16.63 1.20
CA PRO A 448 -20.50 15.96 1.65
C PRO A 448 -20.35 15.81 3.16
N SER A 449 -21.32 16.23 3.99
CA SER A 449 -21.27 15.92 5.41
C SER A 449 -21.31 14.41 5.65
N GLY A 450 -20.55 13.92 6.63
CA GLY A 450 -20.64 12.55 7.13
C GLY A 450 -21.87 12.27 8.00
N ALA A 451 -22.68 13.29 8.33
CA ALA A 451 -23.89 13.15 9.14
C ALA A 451 -24.90 12.09 8.63
N PRO A 452 -25.32 12.07 7.34
CA PRO A 452 -26.23 11.04 6.84
C PRO A 452 -25.63 9.62 6.94
N ILE A 453 -24.32 9.46 6.76
CA ILE A 453 -23.66 8.15 6.91
C ILE A 453 -23.67 7.71 8.38
N LYS A 454 -23.38 8.61 9.34
CA LYS A 454 -23.46 8.31 10.78
C LYS A 454 -24.87 7.87 11.20
N GLU A 455 -25.90 8.50 10.64
CA GLU A 455 -27.29 8.11 10.87
C GLU A 455 -27.57 6.71 10.31
N ALA A 456 -27.13 6.41 9.08
CA ALA A 456 -27.29 5.07 8.50
C ALA A 456 -26.60 3.98 9.34
N VAL A 457 -25.35 4.22 9.75
CA VAL A 457 -24.57 3.33 10.61
C VAL A 457 -25.27 3.10 11.96
N THR A 458 -25.87 4.14 12.53
CA THR A 458 -26.65 4.03 13.78
C THR A 458 -27.88 3.15 13.58
N GLN A 459 -28.62 3.31 12.47
CA GLN A 459 -29.78 2.49 12.15
C GLN A 459 -29.43 1.02 11.88
N LEU A 460 -28.25 0.77 11.30
CA LEU A 460 -27.71 -0.58 11.10
C LEU A 460 -27.21 -1.24 12.39
N GLY A 461 -27.00 -0.48 13.47
CA GLY A 461 -26.58 -1.02 14.77
C GLY A 461 -25.11 -1.47 14.82
N VAL A 462 -24.25 -0.89 13.99
CA VAL A 462 -22.80 -1.20 13.88
C VAL A 462 -21.95 0.02 14.22
N ARG A 463 -20.63 -0.18 14.42
CA ARG A 463 -19.69 0.92 14.69
C ARG A 463 -19.13 1.46 13.36
N PRO A 464 -18.80 2.76 13.26
CA PRO A 464 -18.21 3.33 12.04
C PRO A 464 -16.96 2.58 11.53
N VAL A 465 -16.09 2.14 12.44
CA VAL A 465 -14.87 1.39 12.12
C VAL A 465 -15.13 -0.03 11.58
N GLU A 466 -16.38 -0.49 11.62
CA GLU A 466 -16.81 -1.79 11.06
C GLU A 466 -17.59 -1.58 9.76
N CYS A 467 -17.52 -0.39 9.17
CA CYS A 467 -18.31 -0.01 8.01
C CYS A 467 -17.42 0.47 6.87
N LEU A 468 -17.81 0.11 5.64
CA LEU A 468 -17.17 0.52 4.40
C LEU A 468 -18.08 1.48 3.64
N GLY A 469 -17.59 2.65 3.26
CA GLY A 469 -18.30 3.59 2.39
C GLY A 469 -17.89 3.38 0.93
N VAL A 470 -18.85 3.24 0.02
CA VAL A 470 -18.61 3.03 -1.42
C VAL A 470 -19.30 4.13 -2.22
N GLY A 471 -18.52 4.87 -3.01
CA GLY A 471 -19.02 5.94 -3.86
C GLY A 471 -18.13 6.20 -5.09
N ASP A 472 -18.55 7.07 -6.00
CA ASP A 472 -17.80 7.43 -7.22
C ASP A 472 -17.19 8.83 -7.15
N SER A 473 -17.58 9.64 -6.17
CA SER A 473 -17.13 11.02 -6.07
C SER A 473 -16.27 11.27 -4.84
N ARG A 474 -15.46 12.33 -4.92
CA ARG A 474 -14.73 12.86 -3.76
C ARG A 474 -15.63 13.14 -2.56
N TYR A 475 -16.87 13.55 -2.80
CA TYR A 475 -17.79 13.89 -1.73
C TYR A 475 -18.22 12.65 -0.94
N ASP A 476 -18.26 11.48 -1.57
CA ASP A 476 -18.57 10.21 -0.92
C ASP A 476 -17.41 9.77 -0.04
N VAL A 477 -16.19 9.84 -0.59
CA VAL A 477 -14.95 9.54 0.15
C VAL A 477 -14.81 10.44 1.37
N LEU A 478 -14.99 11.76 1.21
CA LEU A 478 -14.92 12.72 2.32
C LEU A 478 -16.01 12.47 3.37
N ALA A 479 -17.25 12.20 2.95
CA ALA A 479 -18.34 11.91 3.87
C ALA A 479 -18.09 10.62 4.67
N ALA A 480 -17.60 9.56 4.02
CA ALA A 480 -17.25 8.29 4.66
C ALA A 480 -16.14 8.49 5.70
N ARG A 481 -15.06 9.22 5.36
CA ARG A 481 -13.97 9.52 6.28
C ARG A 481 -14.39 10.40 7.45
N GLU A 482 -15.23 11.42 7.21
CA GLU A 482 -15.80 12.25 8.30
C GLU A 482 -16.71 11.43 9.23
N ALA A 483 -17.32 10.37 8.69
CA ALA A 483 -18.09 9.40 9.44
C ALA A 483 -17.25 8.35 10.18
N GLY A 484 -15.96 8.21 9.84
CA GLY A 484 -15.04 7.25 10.45
C GLY A 484 -15.08 5.86 9.81
N LEU A 485 -15.50 5.78 8.54
CA LEU A 485 -15.52 4.58 7.72
C LEU A 485 -14.24 4.48 6.89
N SER A 486 -13.85 3.25 6.53
CA SER A 486 -12.99 3.03 5.38
C SER A 486 -13.74 3.41 4.10
N ALA A 487 -13.06 3.97 3.10
CA ALA A 487 -13.67 4.49 1.88
C ALA A 487 -13.16 3.79 0.62
N VAL A 488 -14.08 3.38 -0.25
CA VAL A 488 -13.84 2.85 -1.60
C VAL A 488 -14.35 3.86 -2.61
N CYS A 489 -13.50 4.20 -3.58
CA CYS A 489 -13.87 4.99 -4.76
C CYS A 489 -14.02 4.05 -5.97
N VAL A 490 -15.13 4.14 -6.70
CA VAL A 490 -15.34 3.39 -7.95
C VAL A 490 -15.49 4.37 -9.11
N VAL A 491 -14.53 4.38 -10.02
CA VAL A 491 -14.35 5.44 -11.03
C VAL A 491 -14.67 4.93 -12.44
N HIS A 492 -15.95 4.90 -12.80
CA HIS A 492 -16.44 4.35 -14.08
C HIS A 492 -15.96 5.06 -15.36
N ASP A 493 -15.29 6.21 -15.25
CA ASP A 493 -14.78 6.96 -16.40
C ASP A 493 -13.27 6.79 -16.64
N GLY A 494 -12.61 5.93 -15.84
CA GLY A 494 -11.17 5.66 -15.93
C GLY A 494 -10.29 6.88 -15.65
N SER A 495 -10.85 7.94 -15.06
CA SER A 495 -10.10 9.18 -14.80
C SER A 495 -9.17 9.09 -13.59
N GLY A 496 -9.26 8.01 -12.81
CA GLY A 496 -8.52 7.83 -11.55
C GLY A 496 -8.79 8.93 -10.52
N ARG A 497 -9.85 9.73 -10.67
CA ARG A 497 -10.10 10.89 -9.82
C ARG A 497 -10.30 10.45 -8.37
N HIS A 498 -9.58 11.11 -7.46
CA HIS A 498 -9.70 10.95 -6.00
C HIS A 498 -9.22 9.61 -5.43
N SER A 499 -8.48 8.80 -6.21
CA SER A 499 -7.84 7.56 -5.75
C SER A 499 -7.03 7.77 -4.46
N ASP A 500 -6.28 8.86 -4.39
CA ASP A 500 -5.35 9.15 -3.28
C ASP A 500 -6.06 9.51 -1.97
N GLU A 501 -7.36 9.86 -2.05
CA GLU A 501 -8.19 10.20 -0.90
C GLU A 501 -8.97 8.98 -0.35
N ALA A 502 -9.06 7.88 -1.11
CA ALA A 502 -9.75 6.66 -0.71
C ALA A 502 -8.77 5.61 -0.13
N ASP A 503 -9.30 4.64 0.62
CA ASP A 503 -8.50 3.49 1.08
C ASP A 503 -8.33 2.46 -0.04
N LEU A 504 -9.33 2.34 -0.91
CA LEU A 504 -9.29 1.55 -2.15
C LEU A 504 -9.89 2.34 -3.31
N ALA A 505 -9.38 2.11 -4.51
CA ALA A 505 -9.92 2.69 -5.74
C ALA A 505 -9.97 1.63 -6.84
N PHE A 506 -11.09 1.59 -7.56
CA PHE A 506 -11.31 0.66 -8.67
C PHE A 506 -11.88 1.41 -9.88
N ASP A 507 -11.51 0.98 -11.09
CA ASP A 507 -12.02 1.59 -12.32
C ASP A 507 -13.50 1.27 -12.58
N ASP A 508 -14.03 0.21 -11.99
CA ASP A 508 -15.43 -0.19 -12.14
C ASP A 508 -15.88 -1.14 -11.01
N LEU A 509 -17.19 -1.40 -10.94
CA LEU A 509 -17.73 -2.36 -9.96
C LEU A 509 -17.26 -3.80 -10.22
N PRO A 510 -17.12 -4.30 -11.47
CA PRO A 510 -16.54 -5.62 -11.71
C PRO A 510 -15.13 -5.80 -11.12
N ALA A 511 -14.27 -4.78 -11.16
CA ALA A 511 -12.96 -4.82 -10.50
C ALA A 511 -13.10 -4.89 -8.99
N PHE A 512 -14.02 -4.11 -8.39
CA PHE A 512 -14.30 -4.22 -6.96
C PHE A 512 -14.88 -5.59 -6.58
N VAL A 513 -15.71 -6.19 -7.43
CA VAL A 513 -16.23 -7.55 -7.23
C VAL A 513 -15.08 -8.57 -7.24
N ARG A 514 -14.14 -8.48 -8.19
CA ARG A 514 -12.96 -9.36 -8.21
C ARG A 514 -12.13 -9.23 -6.95
N TYR A 515 -11.89 -8.01 -6.46
CA TYR A 515 -11.25 -7.78 -5.16
C TYR A 515 -11.97 -8.55 -4.04
N LEU A 516 -13.29 -8.42 -3.95
CA LEU A 516 -14.09 -9.07 -2.91
C LEU A 516 -14.09 -10.59 -3.02
N LEU A 517 -14.11 -11.15 -4.23
CA LEU A 517 -13.96 -12.60 -4.46
C LEU A 517 -12.62 -13.12 -3.92
N VAL A 518 -11.58 -12.29 -3.95
CA VAL A 518 -10.24 -12.64 -3.45
C VAL A 518 -10.11 -12.42 -1.93
N VAL A 519 -10.79 -11.45 -1.32
CA VAL A 519 -10.61 -11.12 0.11
C VAL A 519 -11.70 -11.62 1.06
N LEU A 520 -12.95 -11.82 0.61
CA LEU A 520 -14.08 -12.17 1.49
C LEU A 520 -14.35 -13.69 1.67
N TYR A 521 -13.46 -14.56 1.20
CA TYR A 521 -13.75 -15.99 1.05
C TYR A 521 -14.28 -16.71 2.30
N VAL A 522 -15.32 -17.51 2.07
CA VAL A 522 -15.88 -18.48 3.03
C VAL A 522 -15.54 -19.89 2.54
N PRO A 523 -14.67 -20.64 3.23
CA PRO A 523 -14.37 -22.02 2.85
C PRO A 523 -15.61 -22.91 2.82
N GLY A 524 -15.85 -23.57 1.69
CA GLY A 524 -16.84 -24.64 1.57
C GLY A 524 -18.30 -24.22 1.37
N ARG A 525 -18.55 -23.02 0.82
CA ARG A 525 -19.86 -22.65 0.24
C ARG A 525 -19.81 -22.57 -1.28
#